data_AF-A0A953ELK7-F1
#
_entry.id   AF-A0A953ELK7-F1
#
_cell.length_a   1.000
_cell.length_b   1.000
_cell.length_c   1.000
_cell.angle_alpha   90.00
_cell.angle_beta   90.00
_cell.angle_gamma   90.00
#
_symmetry.space_group_name_H-M   'P 1'
#
loop_
_entity.id
_entity.type
_entity.pdbx_description
1 polymer ?
#
loop_
_entity_poly.entity_id
_entity_poly.type
_entity_poly.pdbx_seq_one_letter_code
_entity_poly.pdbx_strand_id
1 'polypeptide(L)'
;MTPSSGELEAMFTMESERGGIVDEPPFRMLVAGAWSGTAEKKRLESRRPIEIDRDNFDEVMAKLGTSLDLDLRGDGTDVISLRFSELEDFHPDRIFAQVSLFAELRDVRRRLNNEDTFYEAAREVRSWFPPEEPSADDQAVETHFETADEPEDLLGQILTQPGGGAVPKPSKSREAQELNSLLRELVRPHLLRIDEEERAPLVSAVDSATGELMRRILHHHQFKALEAAWRGLFLMIRRVETASDLSIYILDASKDELSDDLKGAESLSGTALYRVVIKDAIETPGAEPWSLMIGAYDFSPTVDDVATLVRISKIAAGADAPFIAHMRPDVLGVNSLYGNIDPKSWTLSGETEAEKLWAALRKMPESEYLGMVIPRFLARLPYGADTEPLETFSFEEFDGTPDHDNYVWANAGFICGTLLAQSFSEHEWQMGKLLKQDLDGLPLHIYKLNGETVFTPCAEVQMTDVACDKLMDHGLMPLVTYKNTDHVKLARFQSITEPVTKLKGPWN
;
A
#
# COMPACT_ATOMS: atom_id res chain seq x y z
N MET A 1 -19.48 51.85 -3.29
CA MET A 1 -18.30 51.99 -4.17
C MET A 1 -17.72 50.61 -4.32
N THR A 2 -18.04 49.95 -5.44
CA THR A 2 -17.37 48.73 -5.88
C THR A 2 -15.96 49.11 -6.33
N PRO A 3 -14.89 48.46 -5.82
CA PRO A 3 -13.55 48.69 -6.34
C PRO A 3 -13.50 48.13 -7.77
N SER A 4 -12.85 48.87 -8.66
CA SER A 4 -12.79 48.57 -10.08
C SER A 4 -11.88 47.37 -10.33
N SER A 5 -12.16 46.65 -11.41
CA SER A 5 -11.48 45.43 -11.86
C SER A 5 -9.98 45.59 -12.18
N GLY A 6 -9.37 46.75 -11.92
CA GLY A 6 -7.95 47.04 -12.14
C GLY A 6 -7.11 47.17 -10.86
N GLU A 7 -7.72 47.18 -9.66
CA GLU A 7 -6.96 47.23 -8.39
C GLU A 7 -6.60 45.84 -7.84
N LEU A 8 -7.12 44.77 -8.44
CA LEU A 8 -6.79 43.37 -8.12
C LEU A 8 -5.73 42.75 -9.04
N GLU A 9 -5.32 43.43 -10.12
CA GLU A 9 -4.26 42.99 -11.05
C GLU A 9 -2.88 43.61 -10.74
N ALA A 10 -2.78 44.49 -9.75
CA ALA A 10 -1.54 45.19 -9.39
C ALA A 10 -0.87 44.66 -8.10
N MET A 11 -0.97 43.35 -7.86
CA MET A 11 -0.28 42.67 -6.75
C MET A 11 0.41 41.37 -7.19
N PHE A 12 0.90 41.30 -8.43
CA PHE A 12 1.84 40.26 -8.88
C PHE A 12 2.81 40.84 -9.91
N THR A 13 3.55 41.87 -9.54
CA THR A 13 4.85 42.15 -10.13
C THR A 13 5.91 41.66 -9.15
N MET A 14 6.23 40.36 -9.23
CA MET A 14 7.46 39.82 -8.65
C MET A 14 8.65 40.33 -9.45
N GLU A 15 9.04 41.57 -9.20
CA GLU A 15 10.44 41.98 -9.28
C GLU A 15 10.97 42.05 -7.84
N SER A 16 10.96 40.92 -7.13
CA SER A 16 12.02 40.74 -6.14
C SER A 16 13.26 40.38 -6.93
N GLU A 17 14.21 41.29 -7.01
CA GLU A 17 15.60 40.93 -7.33
C GLU A 17 15.92 39.68 -6.49
N ARG A 18 16.15 38.56 -7.19
CA ARG A 18 16.45 37.22 -6.65
C ARG A 18 17.83 37.27 -5.96
N GLY A 19 17.94 38.04 -4.89
CA GLY A 19 19.16 38.24 -4.13
C GLY A 19 19.53 36.97 -3.38
N GLY A 20 20.46 36.19 -3.94
CA GLY A 20 21.05 35.03 -3.28
C GLY A 20 20.74 33.67 -3.91
N ILE A 21 20.18 33.62 -5.12
CA ILE A 21 20.05 32.34 -5.84
C ILE A 21 21.45 31.87 -6.25
N VAL A 22 21.83 30.70 -5.78
CA VAL A 22 23.00 29.96 -6.28
C VAL A 22 22.75 29.65 -7.75
N ASP A 23 23.67 30.01 -8.65
CA ASP A 23 23.51 29.83 -10.11
C ASP A 23 23.16 28.38 -10.48
N GLU A 24 23.63 27.41 -9.69
CA GLU A 24 23.30 25.98 -9.81
C GLU A 24 23.00 25.41 -8.41
N PRO A 25 21.74 25.42 -7.96
CA PRO A 25 21.37 24.86 -6.66
C PRO A 25 21.53 23.33 -6.67
N PRO A 26 21.67 22.69 -5.49
CA PRO A 26 21.66 21.23 -5.41
C PRO A 26 20.32 20.66 -5.85
N PHE A 27 20.32 19.42 -6.36
CA PHE A 27 19.13 18.67 -6.73
C PHE A 27 18.43 18.13 -5.49
N ARG A 28 17.43 18.87 -4.99
CA ARG A 28 16.69 18.51 -3.76
C ARG A 28 15.34 17.89 -4.11
N MET A 29 15.12 16.66 -3.67
CA MET A 29 13.83 15.96 -3.84
C MET A 29 13.02 15.98 -2.54
N LEU A 30 11.76 16.39 -2.61
CA LEU A 30 10.80 16.29 -1.51
C LEU A 30 9.80 15.17 -1.78
N VAL A 31 9.74 14.16 -0.91
CA VAL A 31 8.80 13.05 -1.01
C VAL A 31 7.75 13.14 0.10
N ALA A 32 6.53 13.52 -0.27
CA ALA A 32 5.40 13.60 0.65
C ALA A 32 4.64 12.27 0.70
N GLY A 33 4.37 11.76 1.90
CA GLY A 33 3.73 10.46 2.09
C GLY A 33 3.30 10.21 3.54
N ALA A 34 2.47 9.19 3.75
CA ALA A 34 2.00 8.79 5.09
C ALA A 34 3.03 7.92 5.85
N TRP A 35 4.24 8.45 6.05
CA TRP A 35 5.41 7.69 6.52
C TRP A 35 5.26 7.08 7.92
N SER A 36 4.59 7.76 8.83
CA SER A 36 4.40 7.27 10.21
C SER A 36 3.16 6.38 10.40
N GLY A 37 2.39 6.11 9.33
CA GLY A 37 1.20 5.26 9.41
C GLY A 37 0.14 5.84 10.35
N THR A 38 -0.32 5.05 11.33
CA THR A 38 -1.32 5.43 12.35
C THR A 38 -0.72 6.06 13.60
N ALA A 39 0.61 6.22 13.68
CA ALA A 39 1.27 6.81 14.84
C ALA A 39 0.75 8.23 15.14
N GLU A 40 0.82 8.65 16.41
CA GLU A 40 0.47 10.02 16.78
C GLU A 40 1.44 11.03 16.15
N LYS A 41 0.89 12.04 15.47
CA LYS A 41 1.66 13.05 14.75
C LYS A 41 1.37 14.44 15.29
N LYS A 42 2.37 15.31 15.25
CA LYS A 42 2.15 16.76 15.41
C LYS A 42 1.28 17.28 14.28
N ARG A 43 0.66 18.46 14.41
CA ARG A 43 -0.11 19.02 13.30
C ARG A 43 0.76 19.31 12.08
N LEU A 44 0.19 19.15 10.87
CA LEU A 44 0.90 19.27 9.59
C LEU A 44 1.67 20.59 9.47
N GLU A 45 1.11 21.69 9.95
CA GLU A 45 1.71 23.04 9.91
C GLU A 45 2.91 23.19 10.86
N SER A 46 3.27 22.17 11.64
CA SER A 46 4.47 22.15 12.49
C SER A 46 5.51 21.12 12.05
N ARG A 47 5.16 20.24 11.11
CA ARG A 47 6.08 19.22 10.56
C ARG A 47 7.07 19.87 9.61
N ARG A 48 8.30 19.37 9.58
CA ARG A 48 9.35 19.81 8.65
C ARG A 48 9.85 18.62 7.85
N PRO A 49 10.32 18.84 6.61
CA PRO A 49 11.00 17.80 5.87
C PRO A 49 12.21 17.26 6.64
N ILE A 50 12.44 15.95 6.55
CA ILE A 50 13.56 15.25 7.17
C ILE A 50 14.42 14.69 6.04
N GLU A 51 15.71 15.02 6.04
CA GLU A 51 16.66 14.45 5.10
C GLU A 51 16.83 12.95 5.36
N ILE A 52 16.82 12.16 4.29
CA ILE A 52 16.94 10.71 4.37
C ILE A 52 17.87 10.18 3.27
N ASP A 53 18.77 9.28 3.64
CA ASP A 53 19.75 8.65 2.76
C ASP A 53 19.95 7.17 3.13
N ARG A 54 21.01 6.55 2.60
CA ARG A 54 21.32 5.12 2.81
C ARG A 54 21.87 4.83 4.22
N ASP A 55 22.38 5.84 4.92
CA ASP A 55 23.06 5.72 6.20
C ASP A 55 22.12 5.99 7.38
N ASN A 56 21.10 6.85 7.19
CA ASN A 56 20.15 7.22 8.25
C ASN A 56 18.73 6.65 8.08
N PHE A 57 18.47 5.82 7.06
CA PHE A 57 17.13 5.32 6.71
C PHE A 57 16.34 4.77 7.90
N ASP A 58 16.92 3.79 8.61
CA ASP A 58 16.25 3.14 9.75
C ASP A 58 16.18 4.08 10.97
N GLU A 59 17.15 4.98 11.16
CA GLU A 59 17.06 6.01 12.22
C GLU A 59 15.87 6.94 11.98
N VAL A 60 15.66 7.38 10.74
CA VAL A 60 14.54 8.23 10.36
C VAL A 60 13.20 7.51 10.56
N MET A 61 13.09 6.25 10.12
CA MET A 61 11.90 5.43 10.34
C MET A 61 11.60 5.27 11.84
N ALA A 62 12.59 4.85 12.64
CA ALA A 62 12.43 4.69 14.08
C ALA A 62 12.03 6.00 14.78
N LYS A 63 12.59 7.14 14.37
CA LYS A 63 12.28 8.46 14.92
C LYS A 63 10.88 8.96 14.58
N LEU A 64 10.36 8.58 13.42
CA LEU A 64 8.95 8.83 13.06
C LEU A 64 7.98 8.01 13.93
N GLY A 65 8.47 6.92 14.54
CA GLY A 65 7.65 6.04 15.35
C GLY A 65 6.62 5.29 14.52
N THR A 66 6.96 4.93 13.28
CA THR A 66 6.05 4.33 12.31
C THR A 66 5.31 3.14 12.92
N SER A 67 3.98 3.21 12.91
CA SER A 67 3.11 2.16 13.44
C SER A 67 1.89 1.98 12.56
N LEU A 68 1.25 0.82 12.70
CA LEU A 68 0.03 0.51 11.98
C LEU A 68 -0.92 -0.29 12.85
N ASP A 69 -2.12 0.24 13.02
CA ASP A 69 -3.21 -0.43 13.71
C ASP A 69 -4.13 -1.11 12.68
N LEU A 70 -4.12 -2.43 12.66
CA LEU A 70 -4.83 -3.25 11.69
C LEU A 70 -6.08 -3.86 12.31
N ASP A 71 -7.24 -3.50 11.78
CA ASP A 71 -8.50 -4.18 12.08
C ASP A 71 -8.75 -5.27 11.04
N LEU A 72 -8.45 -6.52 11.39
CA LEU A 72 -8.58 -7.65 10.46
C LEU A 72 -10.03 -8.05 10.16
N ARG A 73 -11.01 -7.65 11.00
CA ARG A 73 -12.43 -8.00 10.85
C ARG A 73 -13.30 -6.84 10.37
N GLY A 74 -12.83 -5.61 10.53
CA GLY A 74 -13.58 -4.39 10.22
C GLY A 74 -14.66 -4.06 11.26
N ASP A 75 -14.64 -4.70 12.44
CA ASP A 75 -15.59 -4.51 13.53
C ASP A 75 -15.03 -3.70 14.71
N GLY A 76 -13.76 -3.31 14.64
CA GLY A 76 -13.04 -2.51 15.64
C GLY A 76 -12.68 -3.25 16.92
N THR A 77 -12.91 -4.56 17.01
CA THR A 77 -12.69 -5.33 18.25
C THR A 77 -11.31 -5.96 18.36
N ASP A 78 -10.72 -6.38 17.23
CA ASP A 78 -9.45 -7.12 17.16
C ASP A 78 -8.39 -6.34 16.38
N VAL A 79 -7.93 -5.23 16.96
CA VAL A 79 -6.90 -4.37 16.37
C VAL A 79 -5.50 -4.89 16.69
N ILE A 80 -4.73 -5.22 15.65
CA ILE A 80 -3.32 -5.61 15.75
C ILE A 80 -2.45 -4.37 15.56
N SER A 81 -1.71 -3.97 16.59
CA SER A 81 -0.75 -2.87 16.50
C SER A 81 0.64 -3.36 16.09
N LEU A 82 1.06 -2.98 14.89
CA LEU A 82 2.39 -3.20 14.34
C LEU A 82 3.26 -1.95 14.51
N ARG A 83 4.57 -2.14 14.65
CA ARG A 83 5.56 -1.07 14.85
C ARG A 83 6.75 -1.37 13.97
N PHE A 84 7.25 -0.35 13.29
CA PHE A 84 8.31 -0.48 12.32
C PHE A 84 9.39 0.54 12.67
N SER A 85 10.54 0.04 13.10
CA SER A 85 11.74 0.83 13.38
C SER A 85 12.78 0.69 12.28
N GLU A 86 12.79 -0.46 11.59
CA GLU A 86 13.64 -0.75 10.43
C GLU A 86 12.81 -1.36 9.29
N LEU A 87 13.33 -1.31 8.05
CA LEU A 87 12.61 -1.90 6.90
C LEU A 87 12.34 -3.40 7.07
N GLU A 88 13.22 -4.10 7.78
CA GLU A 88 13.11 -5.54 8.04
C GLU A 88 11.91 -5.89 8.93
N ASP A 89 11.34 -4.93 9.67
CA ASP A 89 10.15 -5.16 10.50
C ASP A 89 8.89 -5.49 9.67
N PHE A 90 8.91 -5.24 8.36
CA PHE A 90 7.88 -5.73 7.42
C PHE A 90 8.02 -7.21 7.08
N HIS A 91 9.16 -7.84 7.40
CA HIS A 91 9.39 -9.26 7.11
C HIS A 91 8.48 -10.15 7.98
N PRO A 92 7.90 -11.24 7.44
CA PRO A 92 7.01 -12.14 8.17
C PRO A 92 7.60 -12.70 9.46
N ASP A 93 8.90 -13.00 9.50
CA ASP A 93 9.57 -13.47 10.73
C ASP A 93 9.53 -12.41 11.85
N ARG A 94 9.62 -11.11 11.52
CA ARG A 94 9.51 -10.01 12.50
C ARG A 94 8.07 -9.83 12.96
N ILE A 95 7.11 -9.88 12.04
CA ILE A 95 5.68 -9.82 12.35
C ILE A 95 5.28 -11.01 13.24
N PHE A 96 5.77 -12.21 12.92
CA PHE A 96 5.55 -13.44 13.68
C PHE A 96 6.08 -13.34 15.12
N ALA A 97 7.21 -12.63 15.32
CA ALA A 97 7.74 -12.36 16.65
C ALA A 97 6.96 -11.28 17.41
N GLN A 98 6.44 -10.26 16.72
CA GLN A 98 5.80 -9.10 17.33
C GLN A 98 4.34 -9.35 17.75
N VAL A 99 3.55 -10.04 16.93
CA VAL A 99 2.09 -10.14 17.14
C VAL A 99 1.75 -11.22 18.17
N SER A 100 0.99 -10.85 19.19
CA SER A 100 0.62 -11.75 20.31
C SER A 100 -0.17 -12.99 19.86
N LEU A 101 -1.01 -12.86 18.83
CA LEU A 101 -1.77 -13.99 18.25
C LEU A 101 -0.83 -15.12 17.78
N PHE A 102 0.33 -14.79 17.20
CA PHE A 102 1.32 -15.80 16.81
C PHE A 102 2.02 -16.44 18.02
N ALA A 103 2.18 -15.69 19.12
CA ALA A 103 2.72 -16.25 20.36
C ALA A 103 1.81 -17.36 20.92
N GLU A 104 0.50 -17.16 20.88
CA GLU A 104 -0.49 -18.17 21.28
C GLU A 104 -0.42 -19.42 20.39
N LEU A 105 -0.43 -19.25 19.06
CA LEU A 105 -0.30 -20.36 18.11
C LEU A 105 1.01 -21.14 18.29
N ARG A 106 2.12 -20.44 18.55
CA ARG A 106 3.43 -21.06 18.84
C ARG A 106 3.41 -21.85 20.13
N ASP A 107 2.74 -21.35 21.17
CA ASP A 107 2.58 -22.06 22.44
C ASP A 107 1.71 -23.32 22.30
N VAL A 108 0.66 -23.26 21.49
CA VAL A 108 -0.17 -24.43 21.17
C VAL A 108 0.64 -25.47 20.40
N ARG A 109 1.36 -25.04 19.34
CA ARG A 109 2.26 -25.92 18.56
C ARG A 109 3.29 -26.60 19.46
N ARG A 110 3.93 -25.85 20.38
CA ARG A 110 4.89 -26.40 21.34
C ARG A 110 4.25 -27.43 22.26
N ARG A 111 3.05 -27.16 22.78
CA ARG A 111 2.34 -28.10 23.65
C ARG A 111 1.84 -29.36 22.93
N LEU A 112 1.50 -29.27 21.64
CA LEU A 112 1.18 -30.43 20.80
C LEU A 112 2.39 -31.34 20.58
N ASN A 113 3.60 -30.78 20.56
CA ASN A 113 4.84 -31.54 20.40
C ASN A 113 5.38 -32.13 21.71
N ASN A 114 4.78 -31.80 22.85
CA ASN A 114 5.16 -32.35 24.15
C ASN A 114 4.12 -33.37 24.64
N GLU A 115 4.56 -34.58 24.95
CA GLU A 115 3.71 -35.71 25.36
C GLU A 115 2.84 -35.40 26.58
N ASP A 116 3.39 -34.69 27.57
CA ASP A 116 2.68 -34.39 28.83
C ASP A 116 1.54 -33.37 28.64
N THR A 117 1.68 -32.47 27.67
CA THR A 117 0.73 -31.38 27.42
C THR A 117 -0.15 -31.61 26.19
N PHE A 118 0.08 -32.72 25.48
CA PHE A 118 -0.59 -33.01 24.21
C PHE A 118 -2.10 -33.02 24.32
N TYR A 119 -2.67 -33.73 25.31
CA TYR A 119 -4.12 -33.90 25.42
C TYR A 119 -4.86 -32.58 25.71
N GLU A 120 -4.26 -31.70 26.50
CA GLU A 120 -4.84 -30.38 26.78
C GLU A 120 -4.81 -29.49 25.54
N ALA A 121 -3.67 -29.46 24.83
CA ALA A 121 -3.52 -28.69 23.59
C ALA A 121 -4.40 -29.24 22.45
N ALA A 122 -4.50 -30.56 22.30
CA ALA A 122 -5.37 -31.19 21.32
C ALA A 122 -6.85 -30.85 21.59
N ARG A 123 -7.27 -30.80 22.86
CA ARG A 123 -8.64 -30.37 23.22
C ARG A 123 -8.87 -28.89 22.90
N GLU A 124 -7.89 -28.04 23.13
CA GLU A 124 -7.96 -26.61 22.81
C GLU A 124 -8.07 -26.39 21.30
N VAL A 125 -7.20 -27.02 20.50
CA VAL A 125 -7.26 -27.02 19.04
C VAL A 125 -8.61 -27.57 18.55
N ARG A 126 -9.10 -28.69 19.07
CA ARG A 126 -10.44 -29.20 18.72
C ARG A 126 -11.58 -28.25 19.13
N SER A 127 -11.39 -27.36 20.11
CA SER A 127 -12.39 -26.33 20.45
C SER A 127 -12.39 -25.16 19.47
N TRP A 128 -11.25 -24.95 18.81
CA TRP A 128 -11.07 -24.08 17.66
C TRP A 128 -11.56 -24.74 16.37
N PHE A 129 -11.65 -26.07 16.33
CA PHE A 129 -12.04 -26.86 15.16
C PHE A 129 -12.99 -27.99 15.59
N PRO A 130 -14.25 -27.68 16.01
CA PRO A 130 -15.20 -28.72 16.36
C PRO A 130 -15.46 -29.59 15.12
N PRO A 131 -15.45 -30.94 15.25
CA PRO A 131 -15.80 -31.81 14.13
C PRO A 131 -17.21 -31.48 13.65
N GLU A 132 -17.42 -31.45 12.34
CA GLU A 132 -18.77 -31.38 11.78
C GLU A 132 -19.60 -32.54 12.32
N GLU A 133 -20.81 -32.24 12.80
CA GLU A 133 -21.82 -33.29 12.90
C GLU A 133 -22.03 -33.84 11.49
N PRO A 134 -21.94 -35.16 11.27
CA PRO A 134 -22.15 -35.72 9.95
C PRO A 134 -23.50 -35.25 9.42
N SER A 135 -23.50 -34.69 8.21
CA SER A 135 -24.73 -34.30 7.55
C SER A 135 -25.63 -35.52 7.41
N ALA A 136 -26.94 -35.31 7.55
CA ALA A 136 -27.95 -36.39 7.51
C ALA A 136 -27.95 -37.19 6.18
N ASP A 137 -27.23 -36.73 5.15
CA ASP A 137 -27.10 -37.42 3.86
C ASP A 137 -26.07 -38.57 3.88
N ASP A 138 -25.10 -38.58 4.81
CA ASP A 138 -24.10 -39.66 4.92
C ASP A 138 -24.60 -40.88 5.72
N GLN A 139 -25.78 -40.81 6.33
CA GLN A 139 -26.40 -41.96 7.04
C GLN A 139 -27.28 -42.84 6.16
N ALA A 140 -27.42 -42.54 4.86
CA ALA A 140 -28.32 -43.28 3.96
C ALA A 140 -27.69 -44.50 3.27
N VAL A 141 -26.43 -44.84 3.55
CA VAL A 141 -25.73 -45.97 2.89
C VAL A 141 -25.14 -46.95 3.90
N GLU A 142 -25.96 -47.53 4.77
CA GLU A 142 -25.71 -48.88 5.30
C GLU A 142 -27.00 -49.71 5.36
N THR A 143 -27.12 -50.56 4.33
CA THR A 143 -27.79 -51.86 4.20
C THR A 143 -28.74 -52.38 5.30
N HIS A 144 -29.96 -52.69 4.82
CA HIS A 144 -30.90 -53.72 5.28
C HIS A 144 -30.37 -54.82 6.23
N PHE A 145 -31.03 -54.95 7.38
CA PHE A 145 -31.46 -56.25 7.93
C PHE A 145 -32.88 -56.13 8.50
N GLU A 146 -33.75 -57.04 8.09
CA GLU A 146 -35.12 -57.19 8.60
C GLU A 146 -35.13 -57.65 10.07
N THR A 147 -36.07 -57.14 10.88
CA THR A 147 -37.00 -57.95 11.69
C THR A 147 -38.08 -57.10 12.39
N ALA A 148 -39.33 -57.44 12.06
CA ALA A 148 -40.60 -57.47 12.80
C ALA A 148 -40.97 -56.54 14.00
N ASP A 149 -42.24 -56.11 13.91
CA ASP A 149 -43.26 -55.76 14.91
C ASP A 149 -43.29 -54.37 15.60
N GLU A 150 -44.41 -53.69 15.35
CA GLU A 150 -45.04 -52.52 15.99
C GLU A 150 -45.60 -52.81 17.42
N PRO A 151 -46.23 -51.85 18.17
CA PRO A 151 -46.33 -50.38 18.01
C PRO A 151 -46.11 -49.56 19.32
N GLU A 152 -46.10 -48.23 19.14
CA GLU A 152 -46.58 -47.14 20.01
C GLU A 152 -46.61 -47.30 21.55
N ASP A 153 -46.02 -46.32 22.27
CA ASP A 153 -46.90 -45.46 23.09
C ASP A 153 -46.30 -44.06 23.36
N LEU A 154 -47.17 -43.09 23.17
CA LEU A 154 -46.99 -41.66 23.38
C LEU A 154 -47.22 -41.32 24.85
N LEU A 155 -46.48 -40.33 25.35
CA LEU A 155 -46.94 -39.40 26.40
C LEU A 155 -47.17 -39.96 27.82
N GLY A 156 -46.06 -40.28 28.50
CA GLY A 156 -45.97 -40.21 29.96
C GLY A 156 -45.74 -38.77 30.45
N GLN A 157 -46.81 -37.98 30.41
CA GLN A 157 -46.95 -36.64 30.95
C GLN A 157 -46.25 -36.40 32.30
N ILE A 158 -45.55 -35.26 32.35
CA ILE A 158 -45.68 -34.20 33.36
C ILE A 158 -45.57 -34.65 34.83
N LEU A 159 -44.47 -34.26 35.49
CA LEU A 159 -44.50 -33.84 36.90
C LEU A 159 -43.38 -32.82 37.21
N THR A 160 -43.80 -31.57 37.14
CA THR A 160 -43.45 -30.38 37.93
C THR A 160 -42.64 -30.60 39.23
N GLN A 161 -41.49 -29.92 39.41
CA GLN A 161 -41.36 -28.67 40.19
C GLN A 161 -39.89 -28.28 40.49
N PRO A 162 -39.63 -26.99 40.83
CA PRO A 162 -38.34 -26.32 40.76
C PRO A 162 -37.61 -26.24 42.12
N GLY A 163 -36.32 -25.90 42.09
CA GLY A 163 -35.63 -25.45 43.30
C GLY A 163 -34.16 -25.10 43.08
N GLY A 164 -33.78 -23.91 43.53
CA GLY A 164 -32.41 -23.61 43.95
C GLY A 164 -31.69 -22.55 43.12
N GLY A 165 -31.67 -21.32 43.65
CA GLY A 165 -30.82 -20.25 43.13
C GLY A 165 -29.33 -20.48 43.43
N ALA A 166 -28.48 -19.94 42.56
CA ALA A 166 -27.08 -19.66 42.85
C ALA A 166 -26.65 -18.39 42.10
N VAL A 167 -25.93 -17.55 42.83
CA VAL A 167 -25.35 -16.24 42.47
C VAL A 167 -24.36 -16.37 41.29
N PRO A 168 -24.30 -15.43 40.34
CA PRO A 168 -23.28 -15.48 39.28
C PRO A 168 -21.92 -15.07 39.85
N LYS A 169 -20.93 -15.96 39.74
CA LYS A 169 -19.51 -15.60 39.81
C LYS A 169 -19.06 -15.12 38.41
N PRO A 170 -18.16 -14.15 38.31
CA PRO A 170 -17.74 -13.60 37.03
C PRO A 170 -16.83 -14.61 36.32
N SER A 171 -17.29 -15.15 35.20
CA SER A 171 -16.45 -15.96 34.32
C SER A 171 -15.60 -15.03 33.45
N LYS A 172 -14.28 -15.10 33.67
CA LYS A 172 -13.27 -14.82 32.65
C LYS A 172 -13.64 -15.56 31.34
N SER A 173 -13.16 -15.03 30.22
CA SER A 173 -13.17 -15.61 28.87
C SER A 173 -14.38 -15.28 27.98
N ARG A 174 -14.53 -14.00 27.63
CA ARG A 174 -15.22 -13.61 26.39
C ARG A 174 -14.21 -13.55 25.22
N GLU A 175 -13.01 -13.04 25.49
CA GLU A 175 -11.84 -13.04 24.60
C GLU A 175 -11.47 -14.45 24.09
N ALA A 176 -11.46 -15.47 24.95
CA ALA A 176 -11.15 -16.84 24.52
C ALA A 176 -12.30 -17.52 23.74
N GLN A 177 -13.52 -16.99 23.80
CA GLN A 177 -14.65 -17.51 23.01
C GLN A 177 -14.70 -16.90 21.60
N GLU A 178 -14.21 -15.67 21.45
CA GLU A 178 -14.17 -14.89 20.20
C GLU A 178 -12.93 -15.23 19.35
N LEU A 179 -11.80 -15.62 19.97
CA LEU A 179 -10.64 -16.19 19.29
C LEU A 179 -10.97 -17.55 18.66
N ASN A 180 -11.76 -18.36 19.36
CA ASN A 180 -12.17 -19.69 18.90
C ASN A 180 -13.05 -19.63 17.65
N SER A 181 -13.76 -18.52 17.37
CA SER A 181 -14.60 -18.43 16.16
C SER A 181 -13.82 -18.07 14.90
N LEU A 182 -12.72 -17.32 14.99
CA LEU A 182 -11.87 -17.05 13.82
C LEU A 182 -11.17 -18.31 13.36
N LEU A 183 -10.55 -19.05 14.29
CA LEU A 183 -9.86 -20.28 13.96
C LEU A 183 -10.82 -21.30 13.33
N ARG A 184 -12.09 -21.36 13.76
CA ARG A 184 -13.12 -22.25 13.20
C ARG A 184 -13.40 -22.07 11.71
N GLU A 185 -13.25 -20.86 11.16
CA GLU A 185 -13.61 -20.59 9.77
C GLU A 185 -12.52 -20.97 8.78
N LEU A 186 -11.26 -21.08 9.24
CA LEU A 186 -10.07 -21.25 8.40
C LEU A 186 -9.72 -22.70 8.02
N VAL A 187 -10.00 -23.69 8.87
CA VAL A 187 -9.32 -25.02 8.75
C VAL A 187 -10.32 -26.16 8.55
N ARG A 188 -11.26 -25.93 7.62
CA ARG A 188 -12.50 -26.71 7.51
C ARG A 188 -12.40 -28.16 7.00
N PRO A 189 -11.31 -28.66 6.41
CA PRO A 189 -11.19 -30.10 6.18
C PRO A 189 -10.05 -30.71 7.00
N HIS A 190 -10.28 -31.93 7.51
CA HIS A 190 -9.35 -32.93 8.10
C HIS A 190 -9.34 -33.09 9.64
N LEU A 191 -10.19 -33.99 10.18
CA LEU A 191 -9.98 -34.63 11.50
C LEU A 191 -10.54 -36.08 11.55
N LEU A 192 -9.69 -37.07 11.81
CA LEU A 192 -10.04 -38.40 12.37
C LEU A 192 -8.92 -38.94 13.32
N ARG A 193 -9.36 -39.37 14.53
CA ARG A 193 -8.83 -40.26 15.62
C ARG A 193 -7.33 -40.34 16.03
N ILE A 194 -7.11 -40.46 17.37
CA ILE A 194 -5.81 -40.45 18.08
C ILE A 194 -4.99 -41.74 17.87
N ASP A 195 -3.87 -41.59 17.18
CA ASP A 195 -2.61 -42.31 17.37
C ASP A 195 -1.48 -41.28 17.15
N GLU A 196 -0.20 -41.65 17.07
CA GLU A 196 0.88 -40.75 16.58
C GLU A 196 0.50 -40.04 15.25
N GLU A 197 -0.44 -40.66 14.52
CA GLU A 197 -1.17 -40.16 13.35
C GLU A 197 -2.02 -38.90 13.59
N GLU A 198 -2.47 -38.56 14.81
CA GLU A 198 -3.28 -37.34 15.06
C GLU A 198 -2.43 -36.10 15.39
N ARG A 199 -1.21 -36.29 15.91
CA ARG A 199 -0.31 -35.15 16.18
C ARG A 199 -0.02 -34.38 14.90
N ALA A 200 0.29 -35.08 13.81
CA ALA A 200 0.62 -34.47 12.54
C ALA A 200 -0.52 -33.60 11.96
N PRO A 201 -1.78 -34.07 11.86
CA PRO A 201 -2.94 -33.25 11.49
C PRO A 201 -3.15 -32.04 12.38
N LEU A 202 -3.04 -32.17 13.71
CA LEU A 202 -3.23 -31.05 14.63
C LEU A 202 -2.12 -29.99 14.49
N VAL A 203 -0.87 -30.42 14.37
CA VAL A 203 0.26 -29.50 14.10
C VAL A 203 0.09 -28.83 12.73
N SER A 204 -0.32 -29.59 11.71
CA SER A 204 -0.62 -29.06 10.38
C SER A 204 -1.75 -28.03 10.43
N ALA A 205 -2.80 -28.27 11.22
CA ALA A 205 -3.90 -27.31 11.39
C ALA A 205 -3.41 -25.99 12.01
N VAL A 206 -2.53 -26.06 13.01
CA VAL A 206 -1.92 -24.86 13.62
C VAL A 206 -0.99 -24.14 12.65
N ASP A 207 -0.18 -24.88 11.88
CA ASP A 207 0.72 -24.30 10.88
C ASP A 207 -0.09 -23.65 9.73
N SER A 208 -1.18 -24.27 9.27
CA SER A 208 -2.12 -23.68 8.30
C SER A 208 -2.78 -22.41 8.82
N ALA A 209 -3.28 -22.42 10.08
CA ALA A 209 -3.86 -21.24 10.70
C ALA A 209 -2.84 -20.09 10.86
N THR A 210 -1.59 -20.44 11.19
CA THR A 210 -0.47 -19.48 11.26
C THR A 210 -0.21 -18.85 9.90
N GLY A 211 -0.10 -19.67 8.84
CA GLY A 211 0.11 -19.19 7.48
C GLY A 211 -1.02 -18.29 7.00
N GLU A 212 -2.27 -18.66 7.22
CA GLU A 212 -3.38 -17.83 6.78
C GLU A 212 -3.49 -16.51 7.56
N LEU A 213 -3.26 -16.51 8.87
CA LEU A 213 -3.21 -15.26 9.65
C LEU A 213 -2.10 -14.34 9.11
N MET A 214 -0.92 -14.90 8.79
CA MET A 214 0.17 -14.13 8.19
C MET A 214 -0.24 -13.53 6.84
N ARG A 215 -0.85 -14.32 5.94
CA ARG A 215 -1.37 -13.81 4.66
C ARG A 215 -2.39 -12.69 4.86
N ARG A 216 -3.33 -12.84 5.80
CA ARG A 216 -4.32 -11.79 6.11
C ARG A 216 -3.67 -10.48 6.53
N ILE A 217 -2.60 -10.53 7.32
CA ILE A 217 -1.83 -9.34 7.71
C ILE A 217 -1.10 -8.74 6.50
N LEU A 218 -0.31 -9.55 5.78
CA LEU A 218 0.49 -9.11 4.64
C LEU A 218 -0.37 -8.55 3.49
N HIS A 219 -1.55 -9.13 3.26
CA HIS A 219 -2.45 -8.74 2.18
C HIS A 219 -3.43 -7.63 2.60
N HIS A 220 -3.43 -7.22 3.87
CA HIS A 220 -4.27 -6.12 4.33
C HIS A 220 -3.91 -4.81 3.61
N HIS A 221 -4.91 -4.10 3.12
CA HIS A 221 -4.71 -2.92 2.27
C HIS A 221 -3.84 -1.83 2.93
N GLN A 222 -4.04 -1.55 4.22
CA GLN A 222 -3.23 -0.55 4.94
C GLN A 222 -1.79 -1.02 5.15
N PHE A 223 -1.58 -2.33 5.38
CA PHE A 223 -0.25 -2.91 5.54
C PHE A 223 0.52 -2.78 4.23
N LYS A 224 -0.06 -3.26 3.12
CA LYS A 224 0.52 -3.13 1.78
C LYS A 224 0.80 -1.68 1.40
N ALA A 225 -0.09 -0.74 1.72
CA ALA A 225 0.11 0.67 1.40
C ALA A 225 1.34 1.26 2.12
N LEU A 226 1.48 0.98 3.42
CA LEU A 226 2.62 1.43 4.21
C LEU A 226 3.92 0.75 3.77
N GLU A 227 3.89 -0.57 3.56
CA GLU A 227 5.04 -1.36 3.09
C GLU A 227 5.49 -0.89 1.69
N ALA A 228 4.56 -0.71 0.76
CA ALA A 228 4.85 -0.27 -0.60
C ALA A 228 5.48 1.13 -0.63
N ALA A 229 5.02 2.05 0.22
CA ALA A 229 5.61 3.38 0.34
C ALA A 229 7.07 3.32 0.83
N TRP A 230 7.33 2.59 1.91
CA TRP A 230 8.68 2.47 2.48
C TRP A 230 9.63 1.70 1.57
N ARG A 231 9.19 0.59 0.96
CA ARG A 231 10.00 -0.16 0.00
C ARG A 231 10.27 0.62 -1.28
N GLY A 232 9.30 1.38 -1.77
CA GLY A 232 9.49 2.27 -2.93
C GLY A 232 10.51 3.37 -2.65
N LEU A 233 10.43 4.00 -1.48
CA LEU A 233 11.43 4.97 -1.02
C LEU A 233 12.81 4.34 -0.86
N PHE A 234 12.88 3.15 -0.24
CA PHE A 234 14.12 2.41 -0.07
C PHE A 234 14.78 2.08 -1.42
N LEU A 235 13.99 1.66 -2.41
CA LEU A 235 14.50 1.41 -3.77
C LEU A 235 15.12 2.67 -4.37
N MET A 236 14.44 3.81 -4.25
CA MET A 236 14.96 5.09 -4.75
C MET A 236 16.28 5.47 -4.05
N ILE A 237 16.30 5.47 -2.71
CA ILE A 237 17.49 5.78 -1.91
C ILE A 237 18.65 4.85 -2.22
N ARG A 238 18.38 3.56 -2.46
CA ARG A 238 19.44 2.60 -2.80
C ARG A 238 20.01 2.77 -4.20
N ARG A 239 19.29 3.44 -5.11
CA ARG A 239 19.67 3.62 -6.52
C ARG A 239 20.18 5.01 -6.85
N VAL A 240 20.09 5.92 -5.90
CA VAL A 240 20.56 7.30 -6.00
C VAL A 240 21.78 7.47 -5.10
N GLU A 241 22.87 7.98 -5.67
CA GLU A 241 24.05 8.35 -4.91
C GLU A 241 23.83 9.77 -4.36
N THR A 242 23.45 9.87 -3.09
CA THR A 242 23.30 11.15 -2.41
C THR A 242 24.67 11.72 -2.03
N ALA A 243 24.89 12.98 -2.34
CA ALA A 243 26.10 13.73 -2.05
C ALA A 243 25.74 15.20 -1.77
N SER A 244 26.72 16.11 -1.70
CA SER A 244 26.44 17.53 -1.39
C SER A 244 25.56 18.24 -2.41
N ASP A 245 25.48 17.72 -3.63
CA ASP A 245 24.73 18.25 -4.76
C ASP A 245 23.39 17.54 -4.99
N LEU A 246 23.08 16.45 -4.27
CA LEU A 246 21.83 15.72 -4.40
C LEU A 246 21.36 15.18 -3.05
N SER A 247 20.17 15.60 -2.63
CA SER A 247 19.59 15.20 -1.34
C SER A 247 18.10 14.83 -1.46
N ILE A 248 17.67 13.89 -0.62
CA ILE A 248 16.31 13.38 -0.57
C ILE A 248 15.73 13.73 0.79
N TYR A 249 14.53 14.29 0.79
CA TYR A 249 13.80 14.64 2.01
C TYR A 249 12.43 14.01 1.99
N ILE A 250 11.96 13.56 3.14
CA ILE A 250 10.58 13.10 3.33
C ILE A 250 9.76 14.11 4.12
N LEU A 251 8.50 14.28 3.75
CA LEU A 251 7.49 14.98 4.53
C LEU A 251 6.38 14.00 4.91
N ASP A 252 6.21 13.77 6.21
CA ASP A 252 5.13 12.95 6.76
C ASP A 252 3.81 13.71 6.74
N ALA A 253 3.05 13.49 5.68
CA ALA A 253 1.74 14.06 5.43
C ALA A 253 0.90 12.97 4.76
N SER A 254 -0.25 12.61 5.32
CA SER A 254 -1.16 11.75 4.57
C SER A 254 -1.79 12.53 3.40
N LYS A 255 -2.30 11.81 2.40
CA LYS A 255 -3.06 12.42 1.30
C LYS A 255 -4.25 13.22 1.82
N ASP A 256 -4.95 12.68 2.82
CA ASP A 256 -6.12 13.32 3.43
C ASP A 256 -5.73 14.60 4.18
N GLU A 257 -4.67 14.57 4.99
CA GLU A 257 -4.15 15.76 5.68
C GLU A 257 -3.73 16.85 4.70
N LEU A 258 -3.04 16.45 3.62
CA LEU A 258 -2.64 17.38 2.57
C LEU A 258 -3.86 17.95 1.82
N SER A 259 -4.85 17.12 1.52
CA SER A 259 -6.09 17.55 0.86
C SER A 259 -6.87 18.53 1.74
N ASP A 260 -7.02 18.23 3.03
CA ASP A 260 -7.75 19.06 3.99
C ASP A 260 -7.05 20.40 4.24
N ASP A 261 -5.72 20.41 4.44
CA ASP A 261 -4.92 21.63 4.57
C ASP A 261 -5.04 22.49 3.31
N LEU A 262 -4.85 21.88 2.13
CA LEU A 262 -4.91 22.59 0.87
C LEU A 262 -6.30 23.13 0.63
N LYS A 263 -7.38 22.34 0.75
CA LYS A 263 -8.76 22.78 0.43
C LYS A 263 -9.33 23.74 1.48
N GLY A 264 -8.98 23.55 2.75
CA GLY A 264 -9.50 24.33 3.87
C GLY A 264 -8.97 25.76 3.94
N ALA A 265 -7.80 26.04 3.36
CA ALA A 265 -7.20 27.37 3.38
C ALA A 265 -7.88 28.34 2.38
N GLU A 266 -8.09 29.59 2.80
CA GLU A 266 -8.58 30.68 1.92
C GLU A 266 -7.52 31.06 0.86
N SER A 267 -6.25 31.02 1.23
CA SER A 267 -5.10 31.32 0.37
C SER A 267 -4.04 30.23 0.52
N LEU A 268 -3.37 29.88 -0.58
CA LEU A 268 -2.28 28.89 -0.58
C LEU A 268 -1.16 29.28 0.38
N SER A 269 -0.92 30.58 0.60
CA SER A 269 0.10 31.08 1.53
C SER A 269 -0.08 30.62 2.99
N GLY A 270 -1.31 30.24 3.37
CA GLY A 270 -1.62 29.70 4.69
C GLY A 270 -1.44 28.19 4.83
N THR A 271 -1.14 27.47 3.74
CA THR A 271 -1.04 26.01 3.72
C THR A 271 0.35 25.52 4.17
N ALA A 272 0.40 24.34 4.75
CA ALA A 272 1.64 23.73 5.20
C ALA A 272 2.59 23.41 4.03
N LEU A 273 2.04 22.96 2.88
CA LEU A 273 2.82 22.67 1.68
C LEU A 273 3.46 23.94 1.11
N TYR A 274 2.71 25.04 0.97
CA TYR A 274 3.26 26.31 0.51
C TYR A 274 4.37 26.81 1.43
N ARG A 275 4.19 26.69 2.74
CA ARG A 275 5.25 27.06 3.69
C ARG A 275 6.53 26.27 3.42
N VAL A 276 6.44 24.95 3.26
CA VAL A 276 7.64 24.11 3.05
C VAL A 276 8.30 24.38 1.69
N VAL A 277 7.48 24.56 0.65
CA VAL A 277 7.97 24.55 -0.74
C VAL A 277 8.31 25.95 -1.24
N ILE A 278 7.59 26.98 -0.81
CA ILE A 278 7.79 28.36 -1.24
C ILE A 278 8.44 29.17 -0.13
N LYS A 279 7.79 29.28 1.03
CA LYS A 279 8.25 30.20 2.07
C LYS A 279 9.63 29.84 2.63
N ASP A 280 9.79 28.58 3.04
CA ASP A 280 11.00 28.09 3.70
C ASP A 280 12.13 27.83 2.69
N ALA A 281 11.81 27.50 1.43
CA ALA A 281 12.80 27.09 0.42
C ALA A 281 13.15 28.18 -0.63
N ILE A 282 12.28 29.19 -0.83
CA ILE A 282 12.46 30.22 -1.86
C ILE A 282 12.44 31.63 -1.25
N GLU A 283 11.47 31.94 -0.40
CA GLU A 283 11.33 33.29 0.19
C GLU A 283 12.28 33.54 1.38
N THR A 284 12.99 32.50 1.83
CA THR A 284 13.96 32.59 2.92
C THR A 284 15.36 32.81 2.36
N PRO A 285 16.06 33.92 2.69
CA PRO A 285 17.40 34.19 2.18
C PRO A 285 18.39 33.06 2.51
N GLY A 286 19.11 32.59 1.49
CA GLY A 286 20.10 31.51 1.61
C GLY A 286 19.52 30.11 1.72
N ALA A 287 18.20 29.95 1.56
CA ALA A 287 17.59 28.64 1.40
C ALA A 287 17.83 28.08 0.00
N GLU A 288 17.73 26.75 -0.12
CA GLU A 288 17.88 26.04 -1.39
C GLU A 288 16.49 25.63 -1.91
N PRO A 289 16.16 25.90 -3.18
CA PRO A 289 14.87 25.52 -3.73
C PRO A 289 14.74 24.00 -3.88
N TRP A 290 13.51 23.51 -3.93
CA TRP A 290 13.23 22.12 -4.30
C TRP A 290 13.33 21.95 -5.81
N SER A 291 13.91 20.83 -6.25
CA SER A 291 14.04 20.50 -7.68
C SER A 291 12.92 19.60 -8.18
N LEU A 292 12.37 18.78 -7.28
CA LEU A 292 11.32 17.82 -7.58
C LEU A 292 10.49 17.56 -6.31
N MET A 293 9.17 17.46 -6.48
CA MET A 293 8.26 16.93 -5.47
C MET A 293 7.69 15.60 -5.94
N ILE A 294 7.66 14.61 -5.06
CA ILE A 294 7.05 13.31 -5.29
C ILE A 294 5.94 13.11 -4.27
N GLY A 295 4.72 12.85 -4.75
CA GLY A 295 3.62 12.37 -3.91
C GLY A 295 3.61 10.85 -3.89
N ALA A 296 3.93 10.25 -2.74
CA ALA A 296 3.72 8.83 -2.48
C ALA A 296 2.23 8.53 -2.23
N TYR A 297 1.38 8.99 -3.15
CA TYR A 297 -0.09 8.89 -3.10
C TYR A 297 -0.63 8.36 -4.42
N ASP A 298 -1.76 7.68 -4.32
CA ASP A 298 -2.59 7.30 -5.45
C ASP A 298 -3.70 8.35 -5.64
N PHE A 299 -3.62 9.14 -6.71
CA PHE A 299 -4.71 10.06 -7.09
C PHE A 299 -5.73 9.35 -7.99
N SER A 300 -6.99 9.70 -7.82
CA SER A 300 -8.12 9.28 -8.64
C SER A 300 -8.79 10.51 -9.27
N PRO A 301 -9.61 10.35 -10.31
CA PRO A 301 -10.41 11.45 -10.86
C PRO A 301 -11.64 11.73 -9.97
N THR A 302 -11.48 11.92 -8.66
CA THR A 302 -12.55 12.37 -7.76
C THR A 302 -12.52 13.90 -7.66
N VAL A 303 -13.64 14.52 -7.26
CA VAL A 303 -13.71 15.98 -7.09
C VAL A 303 -12.64 16.47 -6.10
N ASP A 304 -12.47 15.75 -4.99
CA ASP A 304 -11.49 16.09 -3.95
C ASP A 304 -10.04 15.99 -4.43
N ASP A 305 -9.70 14.91 -5.13
CA ASP A 305 -8.35 14.69 -5.64
C ASP A 305 -7.99 15.72 -6.71
N VAL A 306 -8.90 15.98 -7.65
CA VAL A 306 -8.66 16.96 -8.71
C VAL A 306 -8.56 18.37 -8.12
N ALA A 307 -9.41 18.74 -7.16
CA ALA A 307 -9.31 20.02 -6.45
C ALA A 307 -7.98 20.17 -5.70
N THR A 308 -7.50 19.07 -5.11
CA THR A 308 -6.19 19.03 -4.45
C THR A 308 -5.06 19.23 -5.46
N LEU A 309 -5.08 18.51 -6.59
CA LEU A 309 -4.10 18.65 -7.67
C LEU A 309 -4.08 20.06 -8.29
N VAL A 310 -5.22 20.73 -8.41
CA VAL A 310 -5.30 22.15 -8.83
C VAL A 310 -4.54 23.07 -7.88
N ARG A 311 -4.57 22.81 -6.57
CA ARG A 311 -3.82 23.60 -5.59
C ARG A 311 -2.33 23.25 -5.59
N ILE A 312 -2.00 21.96 -5.71
CA ILE A 312 -0.62 21.48 -5.85
C ILE A 312 0.04 22.07 -7.10
N SER A 313 -0.63 22.09 -8.25
CA SER A 313 -0.06 22.61 -9.50
C SER A 313 0.38 24.06 -9.38
N LYS A 314 -0.40 24.89 -8.69
CA LYS A 314 -0.06 26.30 -8.43
C LYS A 314 1.17 26.45 -7.54
N ILE A 315 1.31 25.62 -6.51
CA ILE A 315 2.49 25.61 -5.65
C ILE A 315 3.71 25.12 -6.43
N ALA A 316 3.57 24.03 -7.19
CA ALA A 316 4.62 23.46 -8.03
C ALA A 316 5.13 24.47 -9.07
N ALA A 317 4.22 25.16 -9.76
CA ALA A 317 4.56 26.21 -10.72
C ALA A 317 5.22 27.42 -10.07
N GLY A 318 4.74 27.86 -8.90
CA GLY A 318 5.37 28.94 -8.14
C GLY A 318 6.77 28.59 -7.62
N ALA A 319 7.05 27.30 -7.44
CA ALA A 319 8.32 26.79 -6.96
C ALA A 319 9.33 26.46 -8.06
N ASP A 320 8.88 26.42 -9.33
CA ASP A 320 9.60 25.78 -10.43
C ASP A 320 9.99 24.32 -10.12
N ALA A 321 9.17 23.62 -9.33
CA ALA A 321 9.44 22.27 -8.85
C ALA A 321 8.26 21.36 -9.22
N PRO A 322 8.37 20.46 -10.21
CA PRO A 322 7.27 19.61 -10.62
C PRO A 322 6.83 18.67 -9.51
N PHE A 323 5.54 18.33 -9.54
CA PHE A 323 4.95 17.31 -8.68
C PHE A 323 4.65 16.05 -9.49
N ILE A 324 5.25 14.93 -9.09
CA ILE A 324 5.02 13.61 -9.70
C ILE A 324 4.31 12.70 -8.70
N ALA A 325 3.22 12.06 -9.12
CA ALA A 325 2.52 11.05 -8.31
C ALA A 325 1.88 9.99 -9.21
N HIS A 326 1.37 8.92 -8.60
CA HIS A 326 0.64 7.89 -9.33
C HIS A 326 -0.80 8.31 -9.59
N MET A 327 -1.30 8.00 -10.79
CA MET A 327 -2.70 8.16 -11.16
C MET A 327 -3.36 6.80 -11.32
N ARG A 328 -4.48 6.61 -10.63
CA ARG A 328 -5.24 5.37 -10.66
C ARG A 328 -5.93 5.17 -12.01
N PRO A 329 -6.14 3.91 -12.45
CA PRO A 329 -6.80 3.58 -13.71
C PRO A 329 -8.21 4.14 -13.84
N ASP A 330 -8.85 4.52 -12.73
CA ASP A 330 -10.17 5.14 -12.69
C ASP A 330 -10.28 6.37 -13.61
N VAL A 331 -9.16 7.08 -13.87
CA VAL A 331 -9.07 8.21 -14.82
C VAL A 331 -9.35 7.81 -16.28
N LEU A 332 -9.38 6.52 -16.58
CA LEU A 332 -9.67 5.94 -17.89
C LEU A 332 -11.06 5.29 -17.93
N GLY A 333 -11.80 5.29 -16.82
CA GLY A 333 -13.10 4.61 -16.69
C GLY A 333 -13.00 3.13 -16.34
N VAL A 334 -11.85 2.65 -15.86
CA VAL A 334 -11.65 1.26 -15.42
C VAL A 334 -11.07 1.21 -14.01
N ASN A 335 -11.44 0.20 -13.21
CA ASN A 335 -10.96 0.10 -11.81
C ASN A 335 -9.51 -0.41 -11.71
N SER A 336 -9.06 -1.17 -12.70
CA SER A 336 -7.71 -1.73 -12.79
C SER A 336 -7.30 -1.88 -14.24
N LEU A 337 -6.02 -1.63 -14.54
CA LEU A 337 -5.45 -1.97 -15.85
C LEU A 337 -5.26 -3.48 -16.00
N TYR A 338 -5.09 -4.21 -14.89
CA TYR A 338 -5.01 -5.67 -14.91
C TYR A 338 -6.34 -6.24 -15.41
N GLY A 339 -6.28 -7.05 -16.48
CA GLY A 339 -7.47 -7.55 -17.19
C GLY A 339 -8.15 -6.54 -18.13
N ASN A 340 -7.82 -5.24 -18.08
CA ASN A 340 -8.44 -4.17 -18.88
C ASN A 340 -7.41 -3.30 -19.61
N ILE A 341 -6.30 -3.88 -20.08
CA ILE A 341 -5.23 -3.12 -20.75
C ILE A 341 -5.56 -2.73 -22.20
N ASP A 342 -6.61 -3.31 -22.81
CA ASP A 342 -7.06 -2.93 -24.15
C ASP A 342 -7.73 -1.53 -24.09
N PRO A 343 -7.19 -0.52 -24.78
CA PRO A 343 -7.74 0.83 -24.77
C PRO A 343 -9.19 0.97 -25.22
N LYS A 344 -9.74 -0.03 -25.93
CA LYS A 344 -11.17 -0.04 -26.28
C LYS A 344 -12.09 -0.14 -25.07
N SER A 345 -11.59 -0.66 -23.95
CA SER A 345 -12.31 -0.75 -22.69
C SER A 345 -12.26 0.56 -21.88
N TRP A 346 -11.40 1.50 -22.26
CA TRP A 346 -11.21 2.76 -21.54
C TRP A 346 -12.24 3.78 -22.00
N THR A 347 -13.34 3.84 -21.27
CA THR A 347 -14.47 4.72 -21.59
C THR A 347 -14.82 5.61 -20.42
N LEU A 348 -14.59 6.91 -20.58
CA LEU A 348 -15.14 7.95 -19.72
C LEU A 348 -16.50 8.41 -20.26
N SER A 349 -17.42 8.75 -19.37
CA SER A 349 -18.69 9.37 -19.77
C SER A 349 -18.47 10.83 -20.20
N GLY A 350 -17.49 11.50 -19.59
CA GLY A 350 -17.23 12.93 -19.74
C GLY A 350 -18.32 13.83 -19.14
N GLU A 351 -19.32 13.26 -18.48
CA GLU A 351 -20.50 13.96 -17.99
C GLU A 351 -20.42 14.25 -16.49
N THR A 352 -19.61 13.49 -15.74
CA THR A 352 -19.46 13.67 -14.31
C THR A 352 -18.72 14.97 -13.99
N GLU A 353 -19.00 15.51 -12.80
CA GLU A 353 -18.32 16.72 -12.33
C GLU A 353 -16.81 16.53 -12.26
N ALA A 354 -16.36 15.35 -11.80
CA ALA A 354 -14.95 15.07 -11.63
C ALA A 354 -14.20 14.94 -12.96
N GLU A 355 -14.81 14.34 -14.00
CA GLU A 355 -14.24 14.32 -15.36
C GLU A 355 -14.11 15.74 -15.95
N LYS A 356 -15.11 16.60 -15.72
CA LYS A 356 -15.08 18.01 -16.16
C LYS A 356 -13.98 18.80 -15.45
N LEU A 357 -13.84 18.60 -14.14
CA LEU A 357 -12.77 19.23 -13.35
C LEU A 357 -11.39 18.73 -13.80
N TRP A 358 -11.23 17.44 -14.08
CA TRP A 358 -9.98 16.89 -14.61
C TRP A 358 -9.63 17.52 -15.96
N ALA A 359 -10.59 17.59 -16.88
CA ALA A 359 -10.39 18.25 -18.17
C ALA A 359 -10.08 19.75 -18.04
N ALA A 360 -10.63 20.43 -17.03
CA ALA A 360 -10.32 21.83 -16.74
C ALA A 360 -8.90 21.98 -16.17
N LEU A 361 -8.48 21.11 -15.24
CA LEU A 361 -7.12 21.09 -14.68
C LEU A 361 -6.07 20.95 -15.79
N ARG A 362 -6.27 20.02 -16.74
CA ARG A 362 -5.34 19.81 -17.87
C ARG A 362 -5.16 21.03 -18.77
N LYS A 363 -6.09 22.00 -18.75
CA LYS A 363 -6.02 23.23 -19.54
C LYS A 363 -5.38 24.40 -18.79
N MET A 364 -5.07 24.23 -17.52
CA MET A 364 -4.38 25.25 -16.72
C MET A 364 -2.90 25.32 -17.10
N PRO A 365 -2.29 26.52 -17.22
CA PRO A 365 -0.85 26.67 -17.43
C PRO A 365 -0.02 25.93 -16.37
N GLU A 366 -0.46 25.95 -15.11
CA GLU A 366 0.24 25.32 -14.00
C GLU A 366 0.25 23.78 -14.08
N SER A 367 -0.62 23.18 -14.91
CA SER A 367 -0.65 21.73 -15.11
C SER A 367 0.62 21.18 -15.78
N GLU A 368 1.42 22.05 -16.39
CA GLU A 368 2.71 21.68 -16.99
C GLU A 368 3.73 21.16 -15.96
N TYR A 369 3.51 21.46 -14.67
CA TYR A 369 4.31 21.00 -13.54
C TYR A 369 3.74 19.73 -12.87
N LEU A 370 2.66 19.15 -13.40
CA LEU A 370 2.09 17.90 -12.87
C LEU A 370 2.42 16.73 -13.79
N GLY A 371 3.16 15.76 -13.26
CA GLY A 371 3.43 14.47 -13.92
C GLY A 371 2.66 13.34 -13.25
N MET A 372 1.80 12.64 -13.99
CA MET A 372 1.00 11.54 -13.44
C MET A 372 1.44 10.22 -14.06
N VAL A 373 2.09 9.36 -13.27
CA VAL A 373 2.64 8.07 -13.73
C VAL A 373 1.65 6.92 -13.53
N ILE A 374 1.67 5.94 -14.44
CA ILE A 374 0.82 4.74 -14.40
C ILE A 374 1.49 3.58 -15.17
N PRO A 375 1.37 2.31 -14.75
CA PRO A 375 0.86 1.84 -13.46
C PRO A 375 1.93 1.88 -12.36
N ARG A 376 1.64 1.25 -11.22
CA ARG A 376 2.58 0.93 -10.13
C ARG A 376 3.60 -0.15 -10.54
N PHE A 377 4.65 -0.34 -9.74
CA PHE A 377 5.70 -1.34 -9.96
C PHE A 377 5.85 -2.30 -8.76
N LEU A 378 6.38 -3.50 -9.00
CA LEU A 378 6.51 -4.52 -7.96
C LEU A 378 7.61 -4.14 -6.96
N ALA A 379 7.27 -4.00 -5.68
CA ALA A 379 8.18 -3.50 -4.64
C ALA A 379 9.07 -4.59 -4.02
N ARG A 380 8.56 -5.83 -3.93
CA ARG A 380 9.28 -7.01 -3.43
C ARG A 380 8.76 -8.29 -4.08
N LEU A 381 9.55 -9.36 -4.00
CA LEU A 381 9.06 -10.71 -4.30
C LEU A 381 8.12 -11.18 -3.19
N PRO A 382 7.17 -12.09 -3.51
CA PRO A 382 6.41 -12.76 -2.48
C PRO A 382 7.29 -13.73 -1.67
N TYR A 383 6.94 -13.93 -0.41
CA TYR A 383 7.62 -14.89 0.46
C TYR A 383 7.24 -16.33 0.10
N GLY A 384 8.21 -17.24 0.12
CA GLY A 384 8.02 -18.62 -0.32
C GLY A 384 9.33 -19.38 -0.44
N ALA A 385 9.25 -20.71 -0.50
CA ALA A 385 10.44 -21.57 -0.52
C ALA A 385 11.34 -21.35 -1.75
N ASP A 386 10.73 -21.04 -2.90
CA ASP A 386 11.42 -20.81 -4.17
C ASP A 386 11.88 -19.35 -4.36
N THR A 387 11.47 -18.44 -3.46
CA THR A 387 11.78 -17.00 -3.51
C THR A 387 12.56 -16.58 -2.27
N GLU A 388 11.85 -16.18 -1.21
CA GLU A 388 12.40 -15.73 0.06
C GLU A 388 11.80 -16.58 1.19
N PRO A 389 12.50 -17.66 1.61
CA PRO A 389 12.01 -18.56 2.65
C PRO A 389 12.13 -17.93 4.03
N LEU A 390 11.16 -18.20 4.89
CA LEU A 390 11.19 -17.78 6.29
C LEU A 390 12.09 -18.68 7.14
N GLU A 391 12.66 -18.11 8.20
CA GLU A 391 13.46 -18.87 9.17
C GLU A 391 12.59 -19.51 10.27
N THR A 392 11.45 -18.90 10.60
CA THR A 392 10.69 -19.29 11.80
C THR A 392 9.64 -20.39 11.57
N PHE A 393 9.03 -20.44 10.38
CA PHE A 393 8.07 -21.49 10.00
C PHE A 393 7.95 -21.60 8.47
N SER A 394 7.42 -22.73 7.98
CA SER A 394 7.17 -22.91 6.55
C SER A 394 6.01 -22.03 6.11
N PHE A 395 6.24 -21.16 5.13
CA PHE A 395 5.27 -20.19 4.68
C PHE A 395 5.35 -19.98 3.17
N GLU A 396 4.18 -19.91 2.54
CA GLU A 396 4.01 -19.50 1.15
C GLU A 396 3.02 -18.34 1.14
N GLU A 397 3.41 -17.17 0.66
CA GLU A 397 2.50 -16.02 0.63
C GLU A 397 1.32 -16.25 -0.33
N PHE A 398 1.57 -16.97 -1.42
CA PHE A 398 0.56 -17.40 -2.38
C PHE A 398 0.37 -18.91 -2.34
N ASP A 399 -0.79 -19.35 -1.88
CA ASP A 399 -1.19 -20.76 -1.92
C ASP A 399 -1.89 -21.05 -3.26
N GLY A 400 -1.10 -21.31 -4.29
CA GLY A 400 -1.58 -21.56 -5.66
C GLY A 400 -1.29 -20.43 -6.62
N THR A 401 -2.29 -20.04 -7.44
CA THR A 401 -2.09 -18.97 -8.44
C THR A 401 -2.02 -17.62 -7.73
N PRO A 402 -0.93 -16.84 -7.91
CA PRO A 402 -0.83 -15.52 -7.30
C PRO A 402 -1.96 -14.60 -7.76
N ASP A 403 -2.60 -13.95 -6.79
CA ASP A 403 -3.57 -12.89 -7.05
C ASP A 403 -2.83 -11.56 -7.26
N HIS A 404 -3.16 -10.87 -8.36
CA HIS A 404 -2.56 -9.59 -8.74
C HIS A 404 -2.66 -8.55 -7.62
N ASP A 405 -3.83 -8.45 -6.97
CA ASP A 405 -4.08 -7.39 -5.99
C ASP A 405 -3.31 -7.63 -4.68
N ASN A 406 -2.85 -8.85 -4.44
CA ASN A 406 -2.13 -9.25 -3.22
C ASN A 406 -0.62 -9.07 -3.30
N TYR A 407 -0.07 -8.73 -4.47
CA TYR A 407 1.31 -8.24 -4.56
C TYR A 407 1.46 -6.85 -3.94
N VAL A 408 2.69 -6.53 -3.52
CA VAL A 408 3.05 -5.21 -3.00
C VAL A 408 3.47 -4.31 -4.16
N TRP A 409 2.51 -3.54 -4.69
CA TRP A 409 2.73 -2.59 -5.77
C TRP A 409 3.06 -1.19 -5.23
N ALA A 410 4.26 -0.69 -5.52
CA ALA A 410 4.72 0.64 -5.15
C ALA A 410 4.44 1.70 -6.22
N ASN A 411 4.25 2.93 -5.74
CA ASN A 411 4.00 4.10 -6.58
C ASN A 411 5.18 4.37 -7.53
N ALA A 412 4.93 4.37 -8.84
CA ALA A 412 5.97 4.58 -9.85
C ALA A 412 6.62 5.97 -9.85
N GLY A 413 6.12 6.92 -9.05
CA GLY A 413 6.77 8.20 -8.80
C GLY A 413 8.18 8.05 -8.23
N PHE A 414 8.44 6.98 -7.46
CA PHE A 414 9.79 6.64 -7.00
C PHE A 414 10.75 6.29 -8.15
N ILE A 415 10.26 5.62 -9.20
CA ILE A 415 11.04 5.34 -10.41
C ILE A 415 11.32 6.64 -11.15
N CYS A 416 10.33 7.52 -11.33
CA CYS A 416 10.53 8.83 -11.94
C CYS A 416 11.58 9.66 -11.17
N GLY A 417 11.51 9.69 -9.84
CA GLY A 417 12.50 10.34 -8.98
C GLY A 417 13.90 9.75 -9.15
N THR A 418 14.01 8.42 -9.16
CA THR A 418 15.28 7.71 -9.39
C THR A 418 15.89 8.09 -10.74
N LEU A 419 15.09 8.07 -11.81
CA LEU A 419 15.55 8.40 -13.17
C LEU A 419 16.01 9.85 -13.29
N LEU A 420 15.28 10.81 -12.70
CA LEU A 420 15.67 12.22 -12.69
C LEU A 420 16.95 12.44 -11.87
N ALA A 421 17.04 11.85 -10.68
CA ALA A 421 18.23 11.91 -9.84
C ALA A 421 19.47 11.32 -10.55
N GLN A 422 19.34 10.15 -11.18
CA GLN A 422 20.44 9.54 -11.94
C GLN A 422 20.81 10.32 -13.19
N SER A 423 19.86 11.06 -13.78
CA SER A 423 20.13 11.96 -14.90
C SER A 423 20.92 13.18 -14.43
N PHE A 424 20.57 13.74 -13.26
CA PHE A 424 21.32 14.82 -12.63
C PHE A 424 22.73 14.37 -12.23
N SER A 425 22.90 13.19 -11.61
CA SER A 425 24.24 12.69 -11.25
C SER A 425 25.16 12.51 -12.46
N GLU A 426 24.62 12.26 -13.65
CA GLU A 426 25.43 12.05 -14.87
C GLU A 426 25.62 13.33 -15.71
N HIS A 427 24.66 14.26 -15.66
CA HIS A 427 24.61 15.41 -16.58
C HIS A 427 24.37 16.75 -15.88
N GLU A 428 24.31 16.77 -14.55
CA GLU A 428 23.97 17.93 -13.73
C GLU A 428 22.70 18.62 -14.28
N TRP A 429 22.65 19.95 -14.26
CA TRP A 429 21.53 20.72 -14.83
C TRP A 429 21.45 20.66 -16.37
N GLN A 430 22.43 20.05 -17.04
CA GLN A 430 22.40 19.82 -18.49
C GLN A 430 21.60 18.56 -18.89
N MET A 431 20.99 17.88 -17.91
CA MET A 431 20.17 16.67 -18.10
C MET A 431 18.99 16.83 -19.08
N GLY A 432 18.54 18.04 -19.40
CA GLY A 432 17.27 18.35 -20.08
C GLY A 432 16.82 17.37 -21.19
N LYS A 433 17.60 17.14 -22.24
CA LYS A 433 17.26 16.15 -23.31
C LYS A 433 17.84 14.76 -23.08
N LEU A 434 18.64 14.60 -22.04
CA LEU A 434 19.40 13.40 -21.69
C LEU A 434 18.78 12.67 -20.48
N LEU A 435 17.48 12.87 -20.25
CA LEU A 435 16.76 12.20 -19.17
C LEU A 435 16.78 10.69 -19.39
N LYS A 436 17.24 9.96 -18.37
CA LYS A 436 17.15 8.50 -18.32
C LYS A 436 15.70 8.06 -18.34
N GLN A 437 15.43 6.94 -19.01
CA GLN A 437 14.09 6.38 -19.14
C GLN A 437 14.00 4.93 -18.66
N ASP A 438 15.14 4.25 -18.56
CA ASP A 438 15.23 2.80 -18.39
C ASP A 438 15.73 2.48 -16.97
N LEU A 439 15.11 1.48 -16.33
CA LEU A 439 15.46 0.99 -15.00
C LEU A 439 15.40 -0.54 -14.96
N ASP A 440 16.50 -1.20 -14.61
CA ASP A 440 16.64 -2.65 -14.50
C ASP A 440 16.64 -3.14 -13.04
N GLY A 441 16.79 -4.44 -12.78
CA GLY A 441 16.94 -4.97 -11.43
C GLY A 441 15.71 -4.85 -10.54
N LEU A 442 14.50 -4.80 -11.12
CA LEU A 442 13.26 -4.84 -10.37
C LEU A 442 12.89 -6.29 -9.98
N PRO A 443 12.12 -6.50 -8.90
CA PRO A 443 11.59 -7.81 -8.58
C PRO A 443 10.85 -8.44 -9.76
N LEU A 444 11.19 -9.69 -10.08
CA LEU A 444 10.60 -10.49 -11.16
C LEU A 444 10.15 -11.83 -10.59
N HIS A 445 8.87 -11.95 -10.24
CA HIS A 445 8.34 -13.21 -9.71
C HIS A 445 8.10 -14.21 -10.85
N ILE A 446 8.67 -15.40 -10.72
CA ILE A 446 8.58 -16.49 -11.69
C ILE A 446 7.95 -17.69 -11.01
N TYR A 447 6.84 -18.20 -11.55
CA TYR A 447 6.13 -19.34 -10.98
C TYR A 447 5.59 -20.27 -12.08
N LYS A 448 5.15 -21.47 -11.69
CA LYS A 448 4.56 -22.44 -12.61
C LYS A 448 3.05 -22.41 -12.54
N LEU A 449 2.39 -22.33 -13.69
CA LEU A 449 0.95 -22.45 -13.83
C LEU A 449 0.64 -23.45 -14.94
N ASN A 450 -0.09 -24.52 -14.62
CA ASN A 450 -0.44 -25.59 -15.57
C ASN A 450 0.76 -26.19 -16.33
N GLY A 451 1.93 -26.24 -15.69
CA GLY A 451 3.19 -26.73 -16.27
C GLY A 451 3.97 -25.70 -17.10
N GLU A 452 3.42 -24.52 -17.33
CA GLU A 452 4.09 -23.41 -18.02
C GLU A 452 4.77 -22.47 -17.03
N THR A 453 5.91 -21.90 -17.43
CA THR A 453 6.60 -20.87 -16.64
C THR A 453 5.99 -19.52 -16.94
N VAL A 454 5.50 -18.85 -15.90
CA VAL A 454 4.88 -17.53 -15.97
C VAL A 454 5.80 -16.52 -15.31
N PHE A 455 5.96 -15.36 -15.95
CA PHE A 455 6.71 -14.22 -15.43
C PHE A 455 5.71 -13.12 -15.07
N THR A 456 5.67 -12.74 -13.79
CA THR A 456 4.90 -11.56 -13.36
C THR A 456 5.60 -10.30 -13.89
N PRO A 457 4.90 -9.39 -14.59
CA PRO A 457 5.55 -8.18 -15.09
C PRO A 457 5.99 -7.26 -13.94
N CYS A 458 7.05 -6.47 -14.15
CA CYS A 458 7.63 -5.61 -13.11
C CYS A 458 6.79 -4.35 -12.84
N ALA A 459 5.97 -3.95 -13.81
CA ALA A 459 4.86 -3.01 -13.65
C ALA A 459 3.54 -3.80 -13.62
N GLU A 460 2.45 -3.26 -13.08
CA GLU A 460 1.21 -4.04 -12.86
C GLU A 460 0.69 -4.79 -14.10
N VAL A 461 0.97 -4.25 -15.29
CA VAL A 461 0.52 -4.82 -16.56
C VAL A 461 1.60 -4.79 -17.62
N GLN A 462 1.58 -5.81 -18.47
CA GLN A 462 2.29 -5.77 -19.74
C GLN A 462 1.41 -5.05 -20.78
N MET A 463 1.85 -3.87 -21.22
CA MET A 463 1.11 -3.05 -22.18
C MET A 463 1.68 -3.14 -23.60
N THR A 464 0.83 -2.87 -24.60
CA THR A 464 1.25 -2.72 -26.00
C THR A 464 1.59 -1.27 -26.32
N ASP A 465 2.27 -1.02 -27.44
CA ASP A 465 2.56 0.34 -27.90
C ASP A 465 1.27 1.18 -28.07
N VAL A 466 0.19 0.56 -28.55
CA VAL A 466 -1.12 1.24 -28.71
C VAL A 466 -1.69 1.69 -27.36
N ALA A 467 -1.57 0.85 -26.33
CA ALA A 467 -2.00 1.21 -24.98
C ALA A 467 -1.11 2.31 -24.38
N CYS A 468 0.20 2.21 -24.57
CA CYS A 468 1.17 3.22 -24.15
C CYS A 468 0.87 4.59 -24.80
N ASP A 469 0.68 4.64 -26.12
CA ASP A 469 0.35 5.86 -26.84
C ASP A 469 -0.97 6.48 -26.36
N LYS A 470 -1.99 5.63 -26.13
CA LYS A 470 -3.28 6.12 -25.64
C LYS A 470 -3.16 6.73 -24.24
N LEU A 471 -2.42 6.10 -23.31
CA LEU A 471 -2.16 6.67 -21.99
C LEU A 471 -1.45 8.03 -22.08
N MET A 472 -0.48 8.16 -23.00
CA MET A 472 0.22 9.41 -23.25
C MET A 472 -0.70 10.52 -23.78
N ASP A 473 -1.64 10.21 -24.68
CA ASP A 473 -2.67 11.15 -25.16
C ASP A 473 -3.57 11.66 -24.01
N HIS A 474 -3.82 10.81 -23.02
CA HIS A 474 -4.53 11.17 -21.79
C HIS A 474 -3.69 11.99 -20.80
N GLY A 475 -2.45 12.36 -21.14
CA GLY A 475 -1.59 13.17 -20.29
C GLY A 475 -0.83 12.36 -19.23
N LEU A 476 -0.91 11.02 -19.25
CA LEU A 476 -0.26 10.15 -18.27
C LEU A 476 1.15 9.77 -18.75
N MET A 477 2.03 9.39 -17.80
CA MET A 477 3.37 8.86 -18.07
C MET A 477 3.35 7.33 -17.90
N PRO A 478 3.37 6.55 -19.00
CA PRO A 478 3.34 5.09 -18.91
C PRO A 478 4.68 4.52 -18.43
N LEU A 479 4.62 3.63 -17.43
CA LEU A 479 5.72 2.76 -17.04
C LEU A 479 5.56 1.40 -17.75
N VAL A 480 6.38 1.19 -18.77
CA VAL A 480 6.32 0.02 -19.64
C VAL A 480 7.25 -1.06 -19.12
N THR A 481 6.72 -2.25 -18.83
CA THR A 481 7.52 -3.43 -18.50
C THR A 481 8.00 -4.14 -19.75
N TYR A 482 9.26 -4.58 -19.74
CA TYR A 482 9.81 -5.41 -20.80
C TYR A 482 9.46 -6.87 -20.53
N LYS A 483 9.09 -7.60 -21.58
CA LYS A 483 8.56 -8.97 -21.45
C LYS A 483 9.62 -9.91 -20.90
N ASN A 484 9.29 -10.62 -19.81
CA ASN A 484 10.13 -11.65 -19.18
C ASN A 484 11.49 -11.14 -18.70
N THR A 485 11.58 -9.87 -18.31
CA THR A 485 12.80 -9.23 -17.80
C THR A 485 12.48 -8.39 -16.57
N ASP A 486 13.47 -8.15 -15.74
CA ASP A 486 13.47 -7.29 -14.55
C ASP A 486 13.55 -5.77 -14.88
N HIS A 487 13.10 -5.39 -16.08
CA HIS A 487 13.34 -4.09 -16.68
C HIS A 487 12.05 -3.35 -17.00
N VAL A 488 12.02 -2.06 -16.67
CA VAL A 488 10.95 -1.13 -17.02
C VAL A 488 11.50 0.11 -17.70
N LYS A 489 10.65 0.75 -18.49
CA LYS A 489 10.93 2.02 -19.14
C LYS A 489 9.80 3.01 -18.90
N LEU A 490 10.13 4.20 -18.44
CA LEU A 490 9.24 5.34 -18.50
C LEU A 490 9.17 5.84 -19.95
N ALA A 491 8.00 5.79 -20.59
CA ALA A 491 7.89 6.11 -22.02
C ALA A 491 8.41 7.53 -22.34
N ARG A 492 8.02 8.51 -21.51
CA ARG A 492 8.58 9.87 -21.48
C ARG A 492 8.14 10.65 -20.24
N PHE A 493 8.94 11.62 -19.85
CA PHE A 493 8.53 12.67 -18.92
C PHE A 493 7.60 13.66 -19.65
N GLN A 494 6.31 13.62 -19.31
CA GLN A 494 5.30 14.52 -19.84
C GLN A 494 4.43 15.06 -18.71
N SER A 495 3.85 16.23 -18.94
CA SER A 495 2.83 16.79 -18.06
C SER A 495 1.45 16.23 -18.42
N ILE A 496 0.49 16.47 -17.53
CA ILE A 496 -0.93 16.18 -17.81
C ILE A 496 -1.57 17.20 -18.77
N THR A 497 -0.86 18.27 -19.15
CA THR A 497 -1.42 19.39 -19.92
C THR A 497 -2.07 18.95 -21.23
N GLU A 498 -3.08 19.70 -21.68
CA GLU A 498 -3.70 19.55 -22.99
C GLU A 498 -3.53 20.86 -23.80
N PRO A 499 -2.80 20.87 -24.94
CA PRO A 499 -2.12 19.72 -25.57
C PRO A 499 -0.93 19.22 -24.73
N VAL A 500 -0.57 17.95 -24.90
CA VAL A 500 0.49 17.30 -24.12
C VAL A 500 1.84 17.97 -24.36
N THR A 501 2.52 18.34 -23.29
CA THR A 501 3.87 18.94 -23.29
C THR A 501 4.83 18.11 -22.43
N LYS A 502 6.12 18.44 -22.51
CA LYS A 502 7.12 17.89 -21.58
C LYS A 502 6.83 18.38 -20.17
N LEU A 503 7.17 17.56 -19.18
CA LEU A 503 7.07 17.97 -17.78
C LEU A 503 8.02 19.15 -17.52
N LYS A 504 7.47 20.28 -17.04
CA LYS A 504 8.25 21.45 -16.63
C LYS A 504 8.98 21.20 -15.30
N GLY A 505 10.07 21.92 -15.10
CA GLY A 505 10.98 21.79 -13.97
C GLY A 505 12.34 22.42 -14.30
N PRO A 506 13.26 22.49 -13.32
CA PRO A 506 14.45 23.36 -13.43
C PRO A 506 15.49 22.90 -14.47
N TRP A 507 15.28 21.73 -15.07
CA TRP A 507 16.12 21.14 -16.13
C TRP A 507 15.70 21.50 -17.57
N ASN A 508 14.67 22.33 -17.76
CA ASN A 508 14.08 22.61 -19.09
C ASN A 508 14.70 23.76 -19.87
#